data_AF-A0A182EY03-F1
#
_entry.id   AF-A0A182EY03-F1
#
_cell.length_a   1.000
_cell.length_b   1.000
_cell.length_c   1.000
_cell.angle_alpha   90.00
_cell.angle_beta   90.00
_cell.angle_gamma   90.00
#
_symmetry.space_group_name_H-M   'P 1'
#
loop_
_entity.id
_entity.type
_entity.pdbx_description
1 polymer ?
#
loop_
_entity_poly.entity_id
_entity_poly.type
_entity_poly.pdbx_seq_one_letter_code
_entity_poly.pdbx_strand_id
1 'polypeptide(L)'
;MNQTDDLTVDIANLSLSRFRSYHVKLNHSSASIGGAAHLVNFYGTDTIAVLQLCRKYYAAEMAGFSIPAAEHSTITTWKKSGESAAYLNILEQFPDGSVSVVSDSYDLFHAVSNIWGDELRQYVLDRANKDAL
;
A
#
# COMPACT_ATOMS: atom_id res chain seq x y z
N MET A 1 16.45 11.11 -27.27
CA MET A 1 15.10 11.19 -26.67
C MET A 1 15.25 10.70 -25.24
N ASN A 2 15.60 11.60 -24.33
CA ASN A 2 15.68 11.28 -22.90
C ASN A 2 14.27 11.40 -22.33
N GLN A 3 13.74 10.29 -21.84
CA GLN A 3 12.49 10.23 -21.10
C GLN A 3 12.85 9.90 -19.64
N THR A 4 13.51 10.86 -18.99
CA THR A 4 13.87 10.78 -17.55
C THR A 4 13.03 11.72 -16.69
N ASP A 5 12.02 12.37 -17.27
CA ASP A 5 11.21 13.37 -16.58
C ASP A 5 9.79 12.81 -16.41
N ASP A 6 9.58 12.02 -15.35
CA ASP A 6 8.36 11.97 -14.51
C ASP A 6 8.47 10.81 -13.49
N LEU A 7 9.42 10.89 -12.55
CA LEU A 7 9.56 9.90 -11.46
C LEU A 7 8.72 10.28 -10.23
N THR A 8 7.95 11.37 -10.30
CA THR A 8 6.93 11.68 -9.32
C THR A 8 5.72 10.79 -9.58
N VAL A 9 5.72 9.58 -9.01
CA VAL A 9 4.51 8.76 -8.90
C VAL A 9 3.55 9.53 -8.00
N ASP A 10 2.72 10.37 -8.62
CA ASP A 10 1.71 11.15 -7.93
C ASP A 10 0.70 10.20 -7.26
N ILE A 11 0.31 10.50 -6.03
CA ILE A 11 -0.59 9.69 -5.21
C ILE A 11 -1.94 9.50 -5.94
N ALA A 12 -2.30 10.45 -6.81
CA ALA A 12 -3.45 10.36 -7.71
C ALA A 12 -3.40 9.12 -8.63
N ASN A 13 -2.23 8.78 -9.16
CA ASN A 13 -1.99 7.63 -10.05
C ASN A 13 -1.98 6.28 -9.31
N LEU A 14 -1.72 6.31 -7.99
CA LEU A 14 -1.84 5.18 -7.07
C LEU A 14 -3.20 5.10 -6.38
N SER A 15 -4.10 6.07 -6.59
CA SER A 15 -5.35 6.16 -5.82
C SER A 15 -6.25 4.93 -5.96
N LEU A 16 -6.09 4.15 -7.03
CA LEU A 16 -6.72 2.85 -7.19
C LEU A 16 -5.68 1.72 -7.32
N SER A 17 -5.23 1.21 -6.18
CA SER A 17 -4.44 -0.02 -6.10
C SER A 17 -5.31 -1.27 -6.12
N ARG A 18 -4.95 -2.23 -6.98
CA ARG A 18 -5.65 -3.51 -7.05
C ARG A 18 -5.07 -4.54 -6.07
N PHE A 19 -5.75 -4.70 -4.93
CA PHE A 19 -5.39 -5.65 -3.86
C PHE A 19 -5.94 -7.10 -4.05
N ARG A 20 -6.84 -7.32 -5.01
CA ARG A 20 -7.73 -8.50 -4.99
C ARG A 20 -7.19 -9.69 -5.80
N SER A 21 -6.55 -10.65 -5.12
CA SER A 21 -6.16 -11.95 -5.72
C SER A 21 -6.99 -13.16 -5.25
N TYR A 22 -7.68 -13.11 -4.10
CA TYR A 22 -8.18 -14.32 -3.41
C TYR A 22 -9.70 -14.54 -3.34
N HIS A 23 -10.56 -13.55 -3.63
CA HIS A 23 -12.00 -13.63 -3.34
C HIS A 23 -12.94 -13.96 -4.52
N VAL A 24 -12.46 -13.84 -5.76
CA VAL A 24 -13.12 -14.44 -6.93
C VAL A 24 -12.31 -15.68 -7.25
N LYS A 25 -12.91 -16.77 -7.75
CA LYS A 25 -12.18 -17.96 -8.24
C LYS A 25 -11.27 -17.55 -9.41
N LEU A 26 -10.15 -16.94 -9.07
CA LEU A 26 -9.16 -16.43 -10.00
C LEU A 26 -7.98 -17.38 -9.90
N ASN A 27 -7.73 -18.11 -10.98
CA ASN A 27 -6.44 -18.76 -11.13
C ASN A 27 -5.38 -17.68 -11.45
N HIS A 28 -4.11 -18.04 -11.30
CA HIS A 28 -2.98 -17.15 -11.54
C HIS A 28 -3.11 -16.36 -12.86
N SER A 29 -3.50 -17.04 -13.94
CA SER A 29 -3.67 -16.42 -15.27
C SER A 29 -4.73 -15.31 -15.28
N SER A 30 -5.90 -15.56 -14.67
CA SER A 30 -6.98 -14.57 -14.59
C SER A 30 -6.63 -13.36 -13.72
N ALA A 31 -5.86 -13.56 -12.64
CA ALA A 31 -5.36 -12.47 -11.82
C ALA A 31 -4.38 -11.58 -12.60
N SER A 32 -3.44 -12.18 -13.35
CA SER A 32 -2.49 -11.47 -14.20
C SER A 32 -3.16 -10.69 -15.33
N ILE A 33 -4.09 -11.31 -16.07
CA ILE A 33 -4.76 -10.65 -17.21
C ILE A 33 -5.64 -9.50 -16.72
N GLY A 34 -6.46 -9.75 -15.69
CA GLY A 34 -7.32 -8.71 -15.14
C GLY A 34 -6.54 -7.56 -14.52
N GLY A 35 -5.37 -7.84 -13.93
CA GLY A 35 -4.51 -6.78 -13.41
C GLY A 35 -3.72 -6.06 -14.49
N ALA A 36 -3.34 -6.72 -15.58
CA ALA A 36 -2.72 -6.04 -16.72
C ALA A 36 -3.72 -5.09 -17.39
N ALA A 37 -4.99 -5.49 -17.49
CA ALA A 37 -6.07 -4.61 -17.95
C ALA A 37 -6.29 -3.40 -17.01
N HIS A 38 -6.16 -3.60 -15.69
CA HIS A 38 -6.18 -2.52 -14.69
C HIS A 38 -5.03 -1.53 -14.92
N LEU A 39 -3.82 -2.04 -15.19
CA LEU A 39 -2.63 -1.22 -15.40
C LEU A 39 -2.64 -0.38 -16.70
N VAL A 40 -3.62 -0.58 -17.58
CA VAL A 40 -3.80 0.30 -18.75
C VAL A 40 -4.23 1.72 -18.32
N ASN A 41 -4.93 1.84 -17.19
CA ASN A 41 -5.49 3.12 -16.73
C ASN A 41 -4.89 3.61 -15.40
N PHE A 42 -4.26 2.72 -14.62
CA PHE A 42 -3.75 3.00 -13.28
C PHE A 42 -2.35 2.43 -13.09
N TYR A 43 -1.60 2.94 -12.12
CA TYR A 43 -0.25 2.43 -11.83
C TYR A 43 -0.18 1.61 -10.54
N GLY A 44 -1.24 1.54 -9.73
CA GLY A 44 -1.26 0.80 -8.45
C GLY A 44 -1.63 -0.67 -8.58
N THR A 45 -0.75 -1.59 -8.13
CA THR A 45 -1.08 -3.03 -8.02
C THR A 45 -0.30 -3.75 -6.94
N ASP A 46 -0.99 -4.59 -6.16
CA ASP A 46 -0.39 -5.53 -5.19
C ASP A 46 -0.33 -6.97 -5.72
N THR A 47 -0.60 -7.15 -7.02
CA THR A 47 -0.61 -8.46 -7.68
C THR A 47 0.66 -8.66 -8.50
N ILE A 48 1.70 -9.26 -7.90
CA ILE A 48 3.01 -9.43 -8.56
C ILE A 48 2.95 -10.19 -9.91
N ALA A 49 1.99 -11.09 -10.05
CA ALA A 49 1.76 -11.87 -11.26
C ALA A 49 1.42 -10.99 -12.49
N VAL A 50 0.93 -9.78 -12.26
CA VAL A 50 0.66 -8.78 -13.31
C VAL A 50 1.97 -8.24 -13.86
N LEU A 51 2.91 -7.87 -12.99
CA LEU A 51 4.22 -7.34 -13.40
C LEU A 51 4.99 -8.36 -14.24
N GLN A 52 4.92 -9.65 -13.87
CA GLN A 52 5.51 -10.74 -14.63
C GLN A 52 4.89 -10.88 -16.03
N LEU A 53 3.57 -10.76 -16.15
CA LEU A 53 2.87 -10.81 -17.44
C LEU A 53 3.24 -9.60 -18.31
N CYS A 54 3.18 -8.38 -17.77
CA CYS A 54 3.50 -7.16 -18.50
C CYS A 54 4.95 -7.16 -18.99
N ARG A 55 5.91 -7.61 -18.17
CA ARG A 55 7.30 -7.75 -18.59
C ARG A 55 7.46 -8.77 -19.71
N LYS A 56 6.77 -9.92 -19.62
CA LYS A 56 6.89 -11.01 -20.60
C LYS A 56 6.25 -10.69 -21.96
N TYR A 57 5.07 -10.07 -21.96
CA TYR A 57 4.26 -9.93 -23.17
C TYR A 57 4.21 -8.50 -23.73
N TYR A 58 4.52 -7.49 -22.92
CA TYR A 58 4.45 -6.08 -23.31
C TYR A 58 5.80 -5.36 -23.18
N ALA A 59 6.88 -6.06 -22.84
CA ALA A 59 8.22 -5.51 -22.63
C ALA A 59 8.27 -4.32 -21.64
N ALA A 60 7.30 -4.24 -20.72
CA ALA A 60 7.28 -3.23 -19.69
C ALA A 60 8.34 -3.56 -18.62
N GLU A 61 9.30 -2.65 -18.41
CA GLU A 61 10.33 -2.85 -17.39
C GLU A 61 9.72 -2.84 -15.98
N MET A 62 8.86 -1.85 -15.71
CA MET A 62 8.05 -1.73 -14.50
C MET A 62 6.66 -1.19 -14.84
N ALA A 63 5.63 -2.03 -14.78
CA ALA A 63 4.28 -1.67 -15.22
C ALA A 63 3.40 -1.07 -14.11
N GLY A 64 3.79 -1.20 -12.85
CA GLY A 64 3.01 -0.70 -11.72
C GLY A 64 3.79 -0.76 -10.42
N PHE A 65 3.27 -0.07 -9.41
CA PHE A 65 3.88 0.17 -8.11
C PHE A 65 2.91 -0.20 -6.99
N SER A 66 3.44 -0.33 -5.78
CA SER A 66 2.69 -0.54 -4.54
C SER A 66 3.39 0.22 -3.40
N ILE A 67 2.72 0.31 -2.26
CA ILE A 67 3.22 0.91 -1.03
C ILE A 67 3.26 -0.16 0.08
N PRO A 68 4.12 0.00 1.10
CA PRO A 68 4.03 -0.80 2.31
C PRO A 68 2.62 -0.73 2.90
N ALA A 69 2.01 -1.90 3.13
CA ALA A 69 0.67 -2.01 3.67
C ALA A 69 0.61 -3.11 4.74
N ALA A 70 0.02 -2.79 5.90
CA ALA A 70 -0.25 -3.74 6.96
C ALA A 70 -1.60 -4.42 6.75
N GLU A 71 -1.66 -5.72 7.04
CA GLU A 71 -2.88 -6.52 7.01
C GLU A 71 -3.29 -6.98 8.42
N HIS A 72 -4.51 -7.49 8.57
CA HIS A 72 -5.08 -7.86 9.87
C HIS A 72 -4.18 -8.81 10.66
N SER A 73 -3.52 -9.77 9.99
CA SER A 73 -2.61 -10.72 10.65
C SER A 73 -1.43 -10.00 11.33
N THR A 74 -0.88 -8.97 10.68
CA THR A 74 0.27 -8.21 11.15
C THR A 74 -0.06 -7.32 12.36
N ILE A 75 -1.32 -6.89 12.50
CA ILE A 75 -1.81 -6.14 13.67
C ILE A 75 -2.23 -7.08 14.79
N THR A 76 -3.08 -8.06 14.49
CA THR A 76 -3.69 -8.94 15.50
C THR A 76 -2.69 -9.86 16.21
N THR A 77 -1.52 -10.13 15.61
CA THR A 77 -0.42 -10.86 16.27
C THR A 77 0.06 -10.17 17.56
N TRP A 78 -0.08 -8.84 17.67
CA TRP A 78 0.28 -8.06 18.85
C TRP A 78 -0.80 -8.07 19.94
N LYS A 79 -1.95 -8.70 19.67
CA LYS A 79 -3.16 -8.69 20.51
C LYS A 79 -3.76 -7.28 20.64
N LYS A 80 -4.98 -7.22 21.17
CA LYS A 80 -5.69 -5.95 21.37
C LYS A 80 -4.93 -4.95 22.25
N SER A 81 -4.23 -5.43 23.28
CA SER A 81 -3.41 -4.58 24.15
C SER A 81 -2.18 -3.99 23.47
N GLY A 82 -1.73 -4.57 22.36
CA GLY A 82 -0.53 -4.16 21.62
C GLY A 82 -0.83 -3.45 20.30
N GLU A 83 -2.09 -3.06 20.04
CA GLU A 83 -2.50 -2.43 18.77
C GLU A 83 -1.72 -1.13 18.49
N SER A 84 -1.61 -0.25 19.48
CA SER A 84 -0.82 1.00 19.37
C SER A 84 0.67 0.72 19.10
N ALA A 85 1.25 -0.28 19.78
CA ALA A 85 2.64 -0.69 19.54
C ALA A 85 2.84 -1.30 18.13
N ALA A 86 1.85 -2.03 17.62
CA ALA A 86 1.88 -2.57 16.26
C ALA A 86 1.91 -1.43 15.22
N TYR A 87 1.07 -0.41 15.40
CA TYR A 87 1.02 0.77 14.55
C TYR A 87 2.33 1.56 14.59
N LEU A 88 2.87 1.81 15.78
CA LEU A 88 4.17 2.47 15.95
C LEU A 88 5.30 1.71 15.27
N ASN A 89 5.36 0.39 15.47
CA ASN A 89 6.36 -0.45 14.81
C ASN A 89 6.30 -0.31 13.28
N ILE A 90 5.11 -0.22 12.69
CA ILE A 90 4.99 -0.01 11.24
C ILE A 90 5.56 1.36 10.82
N LEU A 91 5.27 2.42 11.58
CA LEU A 91 5.82 3.76 11.30
C LEU A 91 7.35 3.79 11.41
N GLU A 92 7.93 3.05 12.35
CA GLU A 92 9.37 2.95 12.55
C GLU A 92 10.06 2.12 11.45
N GLN A 93 9.44 1.04 10.98
CA GLN A 93 9.98 0.19 9.91
C GLN A 93 9.99 0.88 8.54
N PHE A 94 9.01 1.76 8.29
CA PHE A 94 8.88 2.49 7.03
C PHE A 94 8.90 4.00 7.31
N PRO A 95 10.03 4.59 7.74
CA PRO A 95 10.07 5.96 8.29
C PRO A 95 9.74 7.08 7.30
N ASP A 96 9.85 6.79 6.01
CA ASP A 96 9.67 7.73 4.90
C ASP A 96 8.69 7.16 3.87
N GLY A 97 8.04 8.05 3.11
CA GLY A 97 7.04 7.68 2.11
C GLY A 97 5.70 7.20 2.68
N SER A 98 4.81 6.82 1.76
CA SER A 98 3.44 6.40 2.08
C SER A 98 3.38 5.00 2.67
N VAL A 99 2.60 4.83 3.74
CA VAL A 99 2.28 3.54 4.35
C VAL A 99 0.78 3.43 4.58
N SER A 100 0.21 2.24 4.36
CA SER A 100 -1.19 1.93 4.63
C SER A 100 -1.30 1.01 5.85
N VAL A 101 -2.09 1.39 6.85
CA VAL A 101 -2.27 0.58 8.07
C VAL A 101 -3.73 0.26 8.29
N VAL A 102 -4.07 -1.03 8.26
CA VAL A 102 -5.41 -1.50 8.60
C VAL A 102 -5.73 -1.16 10.06
N SER A 103 -6.82 -0.41 10.26
CA SER A 103 -7.15 0.18 11.57
C SER A 103 -8.49 -0.28 12.14
N ASP A 104 -9.16 -1.25 11.51
CA ASP A 104 -10.44 -1.82 11.94
C ASP A 104 -10.30 -3.22 12.58
N SER A 105 -9.10 -3.57 13.05
CA SER A 105 -8.82 -4.88 13.66
C SER A 105 -9.64 -5.16 14.93
N TYR A 106 -9.98 -4.12 15.70
CA TYR A 106 -10.80 -4.23 16.90
C TYR A 106 -11.89 -3.16 16.97
N ASP A 107 -11.54 -1.88 16.86
CA ASP A 107 -12.46 -0.74 16.86
C ASP A 107 -11.86 0.42 16.08
N LEU A 108 -12.40 0.66 14.88
CA LEU A 108 -11.93 1.69 13.96
C LEU A 108 -12.00 3.09 14.57
N PHE A 109 -13.06 3.41 15.31
CA PHE A 109 -13.24 4.75 15.86
C PHE A 109 -12.27 5.00 17.00
N HIS A 110 -12.05 4.00 17.86
CA HIS A 110 -11.03 4.06 18.89
C HIS A 110 -9.62 4.22 18.29
N ALA A 111 -9.29 3.44 17.26
CA ALA A 111 -8.00 3.51 16.58
C ALA A 111 -7.76 4.90 15.99
N VAL A 112 -8.75 5.49 15.31
CA VAL A 112 -8.61 6.83 14.70
C VAL A 112 -8.56 7.93 15.77
N SER A 113 -9.43 7.89 16.78
CA SER A 113 -9.55 8.98 17.76
C SER A 113 -8.44 9.00 18.81
N ASN A 114 -8.09 7.84 19.37
CA ASN A 114 -7.21 7.75 20.54
C ASN A 114 -5.81 7.26 20.17
N ILE A 115 -5.68 6.36 19.20
CA ILE A 115 -4.34 5.88 18.82
C ILE A 115 -3.71 6.82 17.80
N TRP A 116 -4.29 6.96 16.61
CA TRP A 116 -3.77 7.87 15.58
C TRP A 116 -3.96 9.35 15.94
N GLY A 117 -5.09 9.68 16.55
CA GLY A 117 -5.49 11.06 16.86
C GLY A 117 -4.82 11.65 18.09
N ASP A 118 -4.31 10.81 19.01
CA ASP A 118 -3.70 11.21 20.28
C ASP A 118 -2.32 10.54 20.47
N GLU A 119 -2.26 9.25 20.82
CA GLU A 119 -1.01 8.55 21.18
C GLU A 119 0.11 8.65 20.12
N LEU A 120 -0.22 8.43 18.85
CA LEU A 120 0.71 8.39 17.73
C LEU A 120 0.66 9.64 16.85
N ARG A 121 -0.10 10.65 17.25
CA ARG A 121 -0.33 11.87 16.46
C ARG A 121 0.96 12.53 16.02
N GLN A 122 1.92 12.68 16.95
CA GLN A 122 3.19 13.35 16.67
C GLN A 122 4.00 12.58 15.63
N TYR A 123 4.05 11.25 15.73
CA TYR A 123 4.74 10.40 14.76
C TYR A 123 4.17 10.56 13.35
N VAL A 124 2.84 10.71 13.21
CA VAL A 124 2.21 10.94 11.90
C VAL A 124 2.56 12.33 11.35
N LEU A 125 2.51 13.37 12.18
CA LEU A 125 2.84 14.74 11.76
C LEU A 125 4.32 14.89 11.37
N ASP A 126 5.21 14.24 12.11
CA ASP A 126 6.66 14.28 11.84
C ASP A 126 7.00 13.67 10.47
N ARG A 127 6.24 12.67 10.02
CA ARG A 127 6.38 12.10 8.67
C ARG A 127 5.93 13.06 7.59
N ALA A 128 4.77 13.70 7.76
CA ALA A 128 4.24 14.65 6.77
C ALA A 128 5.20 15.82 6.52
N ASN A 129 5.94 16.24 7.55
CA ASN A 129 6.94 17.32 7.42
C ASN A 129 8.21 16.90 6.68
N LYS A 130 8.53 15.60 6.59
CA LYS A 130 9.71 15.10 5.87
C LYS A 130 9.52 15.08 4.36
N ASP A 131 8.30 14.77 3.90
CA ASP A 131 7.98 14.72 2.48
C ASP A 131 7.79 16.12 1.85
N ALA A 132 7.85 17.19 2.66
CA ALA A 132 7.63 18.58 2.26
C ALA A 132 8.92 19.39 1.98
N LEU A 133 10.11 18.75 2.03
CA LEU A 133 11.43 19.34 1.77
C LEU A 133 12.08 18.69 0.53
#